data_AF-A0A1H7W2L8-F1
#
_entry.id   AF-A0A1H7W2L8-F1
#
_cell.length_a   1.000
_cell.length_b   1.000
_cell.length_c   1.000
_cell.angle_alpha   90.00
_cell.angle_beta   90.00
_cell.angle_gamma   90.00
#
_symmetry.space_group_name_H-M   'P 1'
#
loop_
_entity.id
_entity.type
_entity.pdbx_description
1 polymer ?
#
loop_
_entity_poly.entity_id
_entity_poly.type
_entity_poly.pdbx_seq_one_letter_code
_entity_poly.pdbx_strand_id
1 'polypeptide(L)'
;MFKSAFRAVCAAIFTSLIIAIPPEATQAQTEPTLTITDPQLDAPVILSRADLMALPRTEYVTTTIWTEGPQRFSGVSLHDLMDHLKIEAVILEFMAINDYSITVPVSEIGQDNPMIAYARNGEPMSLREKGPFWLVYNYDSDPAFRTETVYSRSIWQLDRITAR
;
A
#
# COMPACT_ATOMS: atom_id res chain seq x y z
N MET A 1 26.37 68.73 56.83
CA MET A 1 27.54 67.80 56.91
C MET A 1 27.57 66.96 55.65
N PHE A 2 28.67 67.09 54.90
CA PHE A 2 29.02 66.32 53.72
C PHE A 2 28.89 64.81 53.96
N LYS A 3 28.41 64.08 52.95
CA LYS A 3 28.96 62.76 52.57
C LYS A 3 28.53 62.38 51.15
N SER A 4 29.51 62.49 50.26
CA SER A 4 29.52 61.97 48.90
C SER A 4 29.45 60.45 48.93
N ALA A 5 28.64 59.83 48.07
CA ALA A 5 28.63 58.39 47.84
C ALA A 5 28.46 58.12 46.33
N PHE A 6 29.60 57.82 45.71
CA PHE A 6 29.84 56.94 44.57
C PHE A 6 28.61 56.44 43.78
N ARG A 7 28.44 56.93 42.55
CA ARG A 7 27.55 56.33 41.54
C ARG A 7 28.34 55.28 40.74
N ALA A 8 28.11 54.01 41.03
CA ALA A 8 28.46 52.90 40.16
C ALA A 8 27.25 52.60 39.25
N VAL A 9 27.42 52.75 37.94
CA VAL A 9 26.42 52.36 36.94
C VAL A 9 26.70 50.91 36.55
N CYS A 10 25.89 49.98 37.04
CA CYS A 10 25.82 48.60 36.55
C CYS A 10 24.68 48.53 35.53
N ALA A 11 25.00 48.48 34.24
CA ALA A 11 24.02 48.18 33.20
C ALA A 11 23.76 46.66 33.20
N ALA A 12 22.53 46.28 33.59
CA ALA A 12 22.08 44.90 33.64
C ALA A 12 21.84 44.33 32.23
N ILE A 13 22.36 43.14 32.00
CA ILE A 13 22.27 42.36 30.77
C ILE A 13 20.87 41.74 30.67
N PHE A 14 20.15 42.02 29.58
CA PHE A 14 18.88 41.34 29.25
C PHE A 14 19.18 39.93 28.73
N THR A 15 18.95 38.90 29.53
CA THR A 15 19.02 37.50 29.11
C THR A 15 17.75 37.14 28.33
N SER A 16 17.86 37.02 27.01
CA SER A 16 16.80 36.44 26.18
C SER A 16 16.81 34.91 26.32
N LEU A 17 15.73 34.37 26.86
CA LEU A 17 15.46 32.94 26.93
C LEU A 17 14.93 32.48 25.57
N ILE A 18 15.79 31.85 24.76
CA ILE A 18 15.38 31.19 23.51
C ILE A 18 14.80 29.83 23.91
N ILE A 19 13.47 29.70 23.84
CA ILE A 19 12.80 28.39 23.88
C ILE A 19 13.01 27.76 22.51
N ALA A 20 13.95 26.82 22.43
CA ALA A 20 14.12 25.98 21.25
C ALA A 20 12.96 24.97 21.21
N ILE A 21 11.98 25.21 20.33
CA ILE A 21 10.99 24.21 19.95
C ILE A 21 11.74 23.18 19.08
N PRO A 22 11.83 21.89 19.47
CA PRO A 22 12.42 20.90 18.60
C PRO A 22 11.56 20.78 17.34
N PRO A 23 12.15 20.71 16.13
CA PRO A 23 11.40 20.36 14.96
C PRO A 23 10.92 18.92 15.15
N GLU A 24 9.61 18.74 15.31
CA GLU A 24 8.96 17.46 15.14
C GLU A 24 9.19 17.06 13.68
N ALA A 25 10.28 16.34 13.44
CA ALA A 25 10.52 15.65 12.20
C ALA A 25 9.45 14.57 12.09
N THR A 26 8.29 14.95 11.54
CA THR A 26 7.37 13.99 10.97
C THR A 26 8.14 13.31 9.86
N GLN A 27 8.69 12.13 10.15
CA GLN A 27 9.17 11.26 9.10
C GLN A 27 7.95 10.99 8.22
N ALA A 28 7.92 11.58 7.02
CA ALA A 28 6.94 11.23 6.03
C ALA A 28 7.13 9.74 5.75
N GLN A 29 6.30 8.91 6.37
CA GLN A 29 6.19 7.51 5.99
C GLN A 29 5.63 7.54 4.57
N THR A 30 6.50 7.28 3.59
CA THR A 30 6.09 7.18 2.19
C THR A 30 4.93 6.19 2.11
N GLU A 31 3.77 6.67 1.68
CA GLU A 31 2.59 5.83 1.53
C GLU A 31 2.91 4.71 0.51
N PRO A 32 2.57 3.45 0.79
CA PRO A 32 2.81 2.38 -0.16
C PRO A 32 2.01 2.59 -1.45
N THR A 33 2.66 2.38 -2.59
CA THR A 33 2.08 2.54 -3.94
C THR A 33 2.19 1.26 -4.75
N LEU A 34 1.22 1.02 -5.63
CA LEU A 34 1.24 0.01 -6.67
C LEU A 34 1.61 0.67 -8.00
N THR A 35 2.68 0.20 -8.63
CA THR A 35 3.12 0.70 -9.93
C THR A 35 2.65 -0.24 -11.03
N ILE A 36 1.94 0.27 -12.03
CA ILE A 36 1.46 -0.48 -13.19
C ILE A 36 2.16 0.04 -14.43
N THR A 37 2.77 -0.87 -15.19
CA THR A 37 3.45 -0.56 -16.47
C THR A 37 2.78 -1.34 -17.60
N ASP A 38 2.53 -0.66 -18.72
CA ASP A 38 2.00 -1.23 -19.95
C ASP A 38 2.71 -0.56 -21.14
N PRO A 39 3.19 -1.31 -22.15
CA PRO A 39 3.76 -0.74 -23.37
C PRO A 39 2.88 0.26 -24.13
N GLN A 40 1.56 0.19 -23.94
CA GLN A 40 0.59 1.10 -24.57
C GLN A 40 0.40 2.42 -23.80
N LEU A 41 0.94 2.52 -22.57
CA LEU A 41 0.88 3.72 -21.76
C LEU A 41 2.14 4.58 -21.96
N ASP A 42 1.96 5.90 -22.00
CA ASP A 42 3.08 6.86 -22.14
C ASP A 42 4.02 6.86 -20.92
N ALA A 43 3.50 6.50 -19.75
CA ALA A 43 4.25 6.43 -18.50
C ALA A 43 3.62 5.41 -17.54
N PRO A 44 4.38 4.86 -16.56
CA PRO A 44 3.83 4.01 -15.52
C PRO A 44 2.75 4.75 -14.71
N VAL A 45 1.68 4.03 -14.38
CA VAL A 45 0.63 4.49 -13.48
C VAL A 45 1.01 4.12 -12.06
N ILE A 46 0.96 5.08 -11.14
CA ILE A 46 1.28 4.87 -9.73
C ILE A 46 -0.01 5.10 -8.93
N LEU A 47 -0.49 4.05 -8.27
CA LEU A 47 -1.71 4.08 -7.47
C LEU A 47 -1.38 3.95 -5.98
N SER A 48 -1.80 4.93 -5.19
CA SER A 48 -1.84 4.83 -3.73
C SER A 48 -2.97 3.91 -3.26
N ARG A 49 -3.02 3.62 -1.95
CA ARG A 49 -4.18 2.93 -1.38
C ARG A 49 -5.46 3.74 -1.58
N ALA A 50 -5.37 5.07 -1.41
CA ALA A 50 -6.51 5.96 -1.60
C ALA A 50 -7.06 5.89 -3.05
N ASP A 51 -6.18 5.80 -4.04
CA ASP A 51 -6.57 5.66 -5.45
C ASP A 51 -7.30 4.32 -5.68
N LEU A 52 -6.79 3.22 -5.13
CA LEU A 52 -7.47 1.91 -5.20
C LEU A 52 -8.83 1.94 -4.50
N MET A 53 -8.96 2.65 -3.37
CA MET A 53 -10.23 2.79 -2.66
C MET A 53 -11.28 3.63 -3.41
N ALA A 54 -10.86 4.43 -4.39
CA ALA A 54 -11.77 5.21 -5.24
C ALA A 54 -12.39 4.37 -6.38
N LEU A 55 -11.88 3.16 -6.62
CA LEU A 55 -12.38 2.22 -7.62
C LEU A 55 -13.54 1.36 -7.06
N PRO A 56 -14.28 0.64 -7.92
CA PRO A 56 -15.29 -0.33 -7.47
C PRO A 56 -14.70 -1.31 -6.45
N ARG A 57 -15.30 -1.32 -5.26
CA ARG A 57 -14.83 -2.15 -4.14
C ARG A 57 -15.32 -3.58 -4.28
N THR A 58 -14.40 -4.54 -4.25
CA THR A 58 -14.67 -5.98 -4.13
C THR A 58 -14.38 -6.44 -2.70
N GLU A 59 -15.23 -7.31 -2.14
CA GLU A 59 -15.02 -7.91 -0.83
C GLU A 59 -15.43 -9.39 -0.85
N TYR A 60 -14.62 -10.25 -0.23
CA TYR A 60 -15.06 -11.60 0.12
C TYR A 60 -14.43 -12.10 1.42
N VAL A 61 -15.09 -13.10 2.01
CA VAL A 61 -14.61 -13.82 3.20
C VAL A 61 -14.16 -15.21 2.77
N THR A 62 -12.89 -15.55 3.02
CA THR A 62 -12.31 -16.85 2.64
C THR A 62 -11.26 -17.29 3.65
N THR A 63 -11.06 -18.60 3.79
CA THR A 63 -9.90 -19.18 4.46
C THR A 63 -8.68 -19.15 3.55
N THR A 64 -7.48 -19.13 4.13
CA THR A 64 -6.22 -19.24 3.38
C THR A 64 -5.27 -20.19 4.10
N ILE A 65 -4.27 -20.73 3.39
CA ILE A 65 -3.23 -21.57 4.00
C ILE A 65 -2.19 -20.77 4.79
N TRP A 66 -2.22 -19.43 4.73
CA TRP A 66 -1.24 -18.55 5.37
C TRP A 66 -1.78 -17.76 6.57
N THR A 67 -3.06 -17.95 6.91
CA THR A 67 -3.77 -17.25 7.98
C THR A 67 -4.67 -18.21 8.74
N GLU A 68 -4.93 -17.92 10.01
CA GLU A 68 -5.84 -18.72 10.80
C GLU A 68 -7.29 -18.27 10.64
N GLY A 69 -8.18 -19.22 10.30
CA GLY A 69 -9.61 -18.99 10.16
C GLY A 69 -10.01 -18.12 8.96
N PRO A 70 -11.33 -17.84 8.81
CA PRO A 70 -11.84 -17.02 7.73
C PRO A 70 -11.34 -15.57 7.82
N GLN A 71 -10.86 -15.03 6.70
CA GLN A 71 -10.37 -13.66 6.57
C GLN A 71 -11.31 -12.87 5.66
N ARG A 72 -11.61 -11.63 6.02
CA ARG A 72 -12.31 -10.68 5.14
C ARG A 72 -11.28 -9.86 4.37
N PHE A 73 -11.26 -9.97 3.05
CA PHE A 73 -10.41 -9.15 2.20
C PHE A 73 -11.22 -8.06 1.52
N SER A 74 -10.67 -6.85 1.45
CA SER A 74 -11.24 -5.73 0.71
C SER A 74 -10.21 -5.17 -0.27
N GLY A 75 -10.65 -4.95 -1.50
CA GLY A 75 -9.78 -4.62 -2.60
C GLY A 75 -10.53 -4.15 -3.83
N VAL A 76 -9.84 -4.20 -4.96
CA VAL A 76 -10.38 -3.99 -6.31
C VAL A 76 -10.15 -5.27 -7.10
N SER A 77 -11.17 -5.75 -7.82
CA SER A 77 -10.98 -6.89 -8.72
C SER A 77 -9.92 -6.54 -9.79
N LEU A 78 -9.15 -7.53 -10.25
CA LEU A 78 -8.22 -7.29 -11.35
C LEU A 78 -8.97 -6.87 -12.62
N HIS A 79 -10.15 -7.43 -12.85
CA HIS A 79 -11.01 -7.06 -13.97
C HIS A 79 -11.29 -5.55 -13.97
N ASP A 80 -11.81 -5.01 -12.85
CA ASP A 80 -12.19 -3.60 -12.77
C ASP A 80 -10.98 -2.68 -12.78
N LEU A 81 -9.84 -3.11 -12.23
CA LEU A 81 -8.59 -2.37 -12.32
C LEU A 81 -8.11 -2.24 -13.77
N MET A 82 -8.11 -3.33 -14.54
CA MET A 82 -7.72 -3.31 -15.95
C MET A 82 -8.69 -2.48 -16.80
N ASP A 83 -9.99 -2.63 -16.58
CA ASP A 83 -11.04 -1.86 -17.28
C ASP A 83 -10.90 -0.36 -17.00
N HIS A 84 -10.69 0.01 -15.73
CA HIS A 84 -10.47 1.40 -15.34
C HIS A 84 -9.24 2.03 -16.02
N LEU A 85 -8.14 1.27 -16.08
CA LEU A 85 -6.89 1.71 -16.71
C LEU A 85 -6.88 1.54 -18.23
N LYS A 86 -7.91 0.90 -18.80
CA LYS A 86 -8.02 0.53 -20.23
C LYS A 86 -6.81 -0.26 -20.72
N ILE A 87 -6.34 -1.18 -19.88
CA ILE A 87 -5.19 -2.06 -20.16
C ILE A 87 -5.69 -3.29 -20.92
N GLU A 88 -5.18 -3.47 -22.14
CA GLU A 88 -5.42 -4.66 -22.95
C GLU A 88 -4.14 -5.51 -23.02
N ALA A 89 -4.06 -6.51 -22.14
CA ALA A 89 -2.92 -7.41 -22.04
C ALA A 89 -3.33 -8.86 -22.27
N VAL A 90 -2.38 -9.71 -22.66
CA VAL A 90 -2.58 -11.17 -22.68
C VAL A 90 -2.09 -11.76 -21.37
N ILE A 91 -1.05 -11.18 -20.79
CA ILE A 91 -0.38 -11.66 -19.59
C ILE A 91 -0.12 -10.50 -18.64
N LEU A 92 -0.35 -10.73 -17.35
CA LEU A 92 0.09 -9.84 -16.28
C LEU A 92 1.21 -10.49 -15.48
N GLU A 93 2.31 -9.77 -15.30
CA GLU A 93 3.38 -10.10 -14.37
C GLU A 93 3.21 -9.28 -13.09
N PHE A 94 3.23 -9.95 -11.95
CA PHE A 94 3.10 -9.33 -10.63
C PHE A 94 4.42 -9.52 -9.89
N MET A 95 4.89 -8.47 -9.22
CA MET A 95 6.14 -8.51 -8.49
C MET A 95 6.01 -7.86 -7.12
N ALA A 96 6.58 -8.52 -6.12
CA ALA A 96 6.62 -8.06 -4.75
C ALA A 96 7.90 -7.25 -4.46
N ILE A 97 7.90 -6.59 -3.31
CA ILE A 97 9.02 -5.76 -2.82
C ILE A 97 10.32 -6.58 -2.66
N ASN A 98 10.21 -7.89 -2.47
CA ASN A 98 11.36 -8.80 -2.38
C ASN A 98 11.76 -9.44 -3.72
N ASP A 99 11.30 -8.87 -4.84
CA ASP A 99 11.54 -9.34 -6.21
C ASP A 99 11.01 -10.76 -6.52
N TYR A 100 10.16 -11.32 -5.66
CA TYR A 100 9.37 -12.49 -6.03
C TYR A 100 8.35 -12.09 -7.09
N SER A 101 8.26 -12.86 -8.18
CA SER A 101 7.30 -12.58 -9.25
C SER A 101 6.48 -13.80 -9.64
N ILE A 102 5.27 -13.53 -10.13
CA ILE A 102 4.33 -14.51 -10.66
C ILE A 102 3.70 -13.97 -11.94
N THR A 103 3.14 -14.89 -12.74
CA THR A 103 2.52 -14.56 -14.01
C THR A 103 1.10 -15.12 -14.07
N VAL A 104 0.15 -14.28 -14.48
CA VAL A 104 -1.27 -14.62 -14.60
C VAL A 104 -1.74 -14.30 -16.02
N PRO A 105 -2.23 -15.28 -16.79
CA PRO A 105 -2.90 -15.02 -18.05
C PRO A 105 -4.20 -14.25 -17.82
N VAL A 106 -4.46 -13.22 -18.64
CA VAL A 106 -5.69 -12.42 -18.54
C VAL A 106 -6.94 -13.27 -18.78
N SER A 107 -6.83 -14.33 -19.57
CA SER A 107 -7.93 -15.29 -19.79
C SER A 107 -8.35 -16.08 -18.54
N GLU A 108 -7.55 -16.06 -17.46
CA GLU A 108 -7.88 -16.69 -16.18
C GLU A 108 -8.46 -15.68 -15.17
N ILE A 109 -8.54 -14.40 -15.52
CA ILE A 109 -9.14 -13.36 -14.66
C ILE A 109 -10.65 -13.36 -14.91
N GLY A 110 -11.42 -13.67 -13.86
CA GLY A 110 -12.86 -13.54 -13.85
C GLY A 110 -13.31 -12.16 -13.38
N GLN A 111 -14.63 -11.94 -13.38
CA GLN A 111 -15.23 -10.66 -12.98
C GLN A 111 -14.82 -10.22 -11.57
N ASP A 112 -14.86 -11.14 -10.60
CA ASP A 112 -14.61 -10.82 -9.18
C ASP A 112 -13.30 -11.43 -8.63
N ASN A 113 -12.60 -12.24 -9.41
CA ASN A 113 -11.39 -12.94 -8.99
C ASN A 113 -10.29 -12.89 -10.07
N PRO A 114 -9.01 -12.70 -9.69
CA PRO A 114 -8.55 -12.36 -8.34
C PRO A 114 -8.74 -10.87 -8.02
N MET A 115 -8.57 -10.48 -6.75
CA MET A 115 -8.55 -9.07 -6.34
C MET A 115 -7.17 -8.63 -5.85
N ILE A 116 -6.89 -7.34 -5.99
CA ILE A 116 -5.82 -6.65 -5.26
C ILE A 116 -6.40 -6.15 -3.95
N ALA A 117 -6.17 -6.91 -2.88
CA ALA A 117 -6.57 -6.52 -1.54
C ALA A 117 -5.63 -5.45 -0.97
N TYR A 118 -6.22 -4.38 -0.44
CA TYR A 118 -5.50 -3.32 0.29
C TYR A 118 -5.84 -3.31 1.79
N ALA A 119 -6.84 -4.09 2.21
CA ALA A 119 -7.23 -4.26 3.60
C ALA A 119 -7.63 -5.72 3.91
N ARG A 120 -7.39 -6.14 5.15
CA ARG A 120 -7.77 -7.44 5.68
C ARG A 120 -8.39 -7.26 7.06
N ASN A 121 -9.56 -7.88 7.27
CA ASN A 121 -10.35 -7.79 8.50
C ASN A 121 -10.68 -6.35 8.92
N GLY A 122 -10.94 -5.48 7.94
CA GLY A 122 -11.32 -4.07 8.16
C GLY A 122 -10.14 -3.11 8.29
N GLU A 123 -8.91 -3.62 8.40
CA GLU A 123 -7.71 -2.79 8.62
C GLU A 123 -6.75 -2.85 7.42
N PRO A 124 -6.02 -1.76 7.11
CA PRO A 124 -4.94 -1.78 6.13
C PRO A 124 -3.87 -2.81 6.51
N MET A 125 -3.34 -3.54 5.52
CA MET A 125 -2.29 -4.52 5.78
C MET A 125 -0.92 -3.84 5.91
N SER A 126 -0.21 -4.10 7.01
CA SER A 126 1.18 -3.66 7.19
C SER A 126 2.16 -4.54 6.40
N LEU A 127 3.37 -4.05 6.14
CA LEU A 127 4.40 -4.85 5.44
C LEU A 127 4.71 -6.18 6.16
N ARG A 128 4.67 -6.18 7.49
CA ARG A 128 4.89 -7.39 8.32
C ARG A 128 3.70 -8.35 8.28
N GLU A 129 2.53 -7.87 7.89
CA GLU A 129 1.28 -8.61 7.85
C GLU A 129 0.77 -8.81 6.43
N LYS A 130 1.69 -9.12 5.50
CA LYS A 130 1.38 -9.45 4.10
C LYS A 130 0.80 -8.27 3.29
N GLY A 131 0.95 -7.04 3.78
CA GLY A 131 0.67 -5.82 3.03
C GLY A 131 1.87 -5.31 2.25
N PRO A 132 1.77 -4.14 1.60
CA PRO A 132 0.62 -3.25 1.61
C PRO A 132 -0.54 -3.74 0.73
N PHE A 133 -0.22 -4.54 -0.29
CA PHE A 133 -1.18 -5.12 -1.23
C PHE A 133 -0.95 -6.63 -1.36
N TRP A 134 -2.05 -7.35 -1.60
CA TRP A 134 -2.03 -8.80 -1.78
C TRP A 134 -2.97 -9.18 -2.92
N LEU A 135 -2.44 -9.88 -3.93
CA LEU A 135 -3.26 -10.58 -4.92
C LEU A 135 -3.86 -11.83 -4.28
N VAL A 136 -5.18 -11.82 -4.08
CA VAL A 136 -5.90 -12.87 -3.36
C VAL A 136 -7.04 -13.39 -4.23
N TYR A 137 -7.44 -14.64 -3.99
CA TYR A 137 -8.60 -15.29 -4.62
C TYR A 137 -9.63 -15.63 -3.53
N ASN A 138 -10.89 -15.83 -3.91
CA ASN A 138 -11.92 -16.36 -3.02
C ASN A 138 -11.83 -17.90 -2.98
N TYR A 139 -10.84 -18.42 -2.26
CA TYR A 139 -10.50 -19.85 -2.24
C TYR A 139 -11.68 -20.76 -1.85
N ASP A 140 -12.58 -20.28 -0.99
CA ASP A 140 -13.74 -21.05 -0.54
C ASP A 140 -14.92 -21.04 -1.52
N SER A 141 -14.92 -20.15 -2.52
CA SER A 141 -16.02 -20.04 -3.49
C SER A 141 -16.02 -21.13 -4.56
N ASP A 142 -14.84 -21.58 -5.00
CA ASP A 142 -14.69 -22.58 -6.05
C ASP A 142 -13.45 -23.47 -5.78
N PRO A 143 -13.56 -24.81 -5.83
CA PRO A 143 -12.40 -25.70 -5.79
C PRO A 143 -11.29 -25.36 -6.80
N ALA A 144 -11.60 -24.75 -7.94
CA ALA A 144 -10.63 -24.30 -8.94
C ALA A 144 -9.61 -23.29 -8.36
N PHE A 145 -10.01 -22.53 -7.33
CA PHE A 145 -9.11 -21.60 -6.64
C PHE A 145 -8.23 -22.27 -5.58
N ARG A 146 -8.40 -23.57 -5.31
CA ARG A 146 -7.62 -24.31 -4.29
C ARG A 146 -6.59 -25.26 -4.90
N THR A 147 -5.90 -24.77 -5.93
CA THR A 147 -4.82 -25.48 -6.63
C THR A 147 -3.46 -24.92 -6.25
N GLU A 148 -2.40 -25.72 -6.39
CA GLU A 148 -1.02 -25.28 -6.16
C GLU A 148 -0.67 -24.04 -7.01
N THR A 149 -1.13 -23.98 -8.25
CA THR A 149 -0.93 -22.85 -9.15
C THR A 149 -1.60 -21.57 -8.64
N VAL A 150 -2.83 -21.64 -8.13
CA VAL A 150 -3.52 -20.45 -7.58
C VAL A 150 -2.87 -20.01 -6.27
N TYR A 151 -2.46 -20.96 -5.43
CA TYR A 151 -1.74 -20.62 -4.21
C TYR A 151 -0.38 -19.99 -4.50
N SER A 152 0.38 -20.48 -5.49
CA SER A 152 1.66 -19.87 -5.86
C SER A 152 1.48 -18.48 -6.45
N ARG A 153 0.40 -18.22 -7.20
CA ARG A 153 0.06 -16.89 -7.73
C ARG A 153 -0.46 -15.91 -6.67
N SER A 154 -0.74 -16.35 -5.45
CA SER A 154 -1.26 -15.48 -4.38
C SER A 154 -0.13 -14.68 -3.72
N ILE A 155 0.24 -13.56 -4.34
CA ILE A 155 1.42 -12.76 -4.00
C ILE A 155 1.09 -11.59 -3.06
N TRP A 156 1.75 -11.54 -1.90
CA TRP A 156 1.69 -10.41 -0.96
C TRP A 156 2.90 -9.49 -1.09
N GLN A 157 2.87 -8.34 -0.40
CA GLN A 157 3.88 -7.29 -0.56
C GLN A 157 3.99 -6.84 -2.02
N LEU A 158 2.88 -6.92 -2.77
CA LEU A 158 2.83 -6.53 -4.16
C LEU A 158 3.10 -5.03 -4.29
N ASP A 159 4.00 -4.65 -5.19
CA ASP A 159 4.31 -3.24 -5.49
C ASP A 159 4.33 -2.93 -6.99
N ARG A 160 4.40 -3.95 -7.86
CA ARG A 160 4.56 -3.78 -9.30
C ARG A 160 3.67 -4.75 -10.09
N ILE A 161 3.03 -4.24 -11.14
CA ILE A 161 2.31 -5.01 -12.17
C ILE A 161 2.84 -4.58 -13.53
N THR A 162 3.16 -5.55 -14.39
CA THR A 162 3.55 -5.30 -15.79
C THR A 162 2.61 -6.03 -16.72
N ALA A 163 1.93 -5.28 -17.58
CA ALA A 163 1.12 -5.79 -18.67
C ALA A 163 1.99 -6.16 -19.88
N ARG A 164 1.69 -7.30 -20.50
CA ARG A 164 2.39 -7.84 -21.67
C ARG A 164 1.44 -8.43 -22.71
#